data_AF-A0A3D3FYZ3-F1
#
_entry.id   AF-A0A3D3FYZ3-F1
#
_cell.length_a   1.000
_cell.length_b   1.000
_cell.length_c   1.000
_cell.angle_alpha   90.00
_cell.angle_beta   90.00
_cell.angle_gamma   90.00
#
_symmetry.space_group_name_H-M   'P 1'
#
loop_
_entity.id
_entity.type
_entity.pdbx_description
1 polymer ?
#
loop_
_entity_poly.entity_id
_entity_poly.type
_entity_poly.pdbx_seq_one_letter_code
_entity_poly.pdbx_strand_id
1 'polypeptide(L)'
;MKYALPVLFLMGLPPSTSYAAAPATMKLTPQTSSALPAHLTTRIQWVRFPQPVYKDEDLKGQDRHAIIRIYADETGKVNKAAIQESTGIKTLDDILLNAVQQAQVKAYIENDTALPVIGYQAFSLKLDDNADQDCLYNFNSENWRAQQQNKKVPFQYLNQPQLEINRDQLKGYDRSIKFSFKSNKQGNIKKVKIQQGSGTYALDQAVIQAVSQVQISAPRKFWIYKKSHFKDQIHFKLEECQ
;
A
#
# COMPACT_ATOMS: atom_id res chain seq x y z
N MET A 1 -50.67 102.97 32.86
CA MET A 1 -49.36 103.47 33.33
C MET A 1 -48.25 102.69 32.65
N LYS A 2 -47.30 103.44 32.06
CA LYS A 2 -45.86 103.17 31.91
C LYS A 2 -45.35 102.02 31.01
N TYR A 3 -44.74 102.48 29.90
CA TYR A 3 -43.67 101.94 29.04
C TYR A 3 -42.64 100.97 29.66
N ALA A 4 -42.12 100.01 28.87
CA ALA A 4 -40.73 100.00 28.37
C ALA A 4 -40.36 98.72 27.56
N LEU A 5 -39.62 98.96 26.47
CA LEU A 5 -38.85 98.14 25.48
C LEU A 5 -37.63 97.39 26.11
N PRO A 6 -36.70 96.64 25.42
CA PRO A 6 -36.60 96.18 23.99
C PRO A 6 -35.83 94.81 23.72
N VAL A 7 -35.56 94.52 22.42
CA VAL A 7 -34.44 93.76 21.73
C VAL A 7 -34.30 92.22 21.91
N LEU A 8 -34.36 91.41 20.83
CA LEU A 8 -33.19 90.92 20.06
C LEU A 8 -33.53 90.01 18.87
N PHE A 9 -32.65 90.10 17.89
CA PHE A 9 -32.64 89.64 16.50
C PHE A 9 -31.80 88.37 16.41
N LEU A 10 -32.16 87.34 15.63
CA LEU A 10 -31.14 86.46 15.03
C LEU A 10 -31.61 85.74 13.75
N MET A 11 -30.63 85.61 12.86
CA MET A 11 -30.63 85.29 11.43
C MET A 11 -31.12 83.87 11.07
N GLY A 12 -31.54 83.72 9.81
CA GLY A 12 -31.94 82.45 9.21
C GLY A 12 -30.83 81.72 8.43
N LEU A 13 -31.23 80.64 7.76
CA LEU A 13 -30.51 79.95 6.67
C LEU A 13 -31.52 79.17 5.81
N PRO A 14 -31.37 79.14 4.46
CA PRO A 14 -32.22 78.40 3.54
C PRO A 14 -31.85 76.90 3.49
N PRO A 15 -32.79 75.99 3.18
CA PRO A 15 -32.47 74.59 2.95
C PRO A 15 -31.80 74.42 1.58
N SER A 16 -30.53 74.00 1.60
CA SER A 16 -29.81 73.52 0.41
C SER A 16 -30.38 72.16 -0.02
N THR A 17 -31.04 72.10 -1.17
CA THR A 17 -31.41 70.83 -1.80
C THR A 17 -30.20 70.24 -2.52
N SER A 18 -29.58 69.22 -1.94
CA SER A 18 -28.58 68.40 -2.62
C SER A 18 -29.27 67.50 -3.64
N TYR A 19 -29.02 67.75 -4.92
CA TYR A 19 -29.46 66.89 -6.02
C TYR A 19 -28.48 65.71 -6.13
N ALA A 20 -28.89 64.53 -5.68
CA ALA A 20 -28.15 63.29 -5.90
C ALA A 20 -28.43 62.80 -7.32
N ALA A 21 -27.42 62.80 -8.19
CA ALA A 21 -27.49 62.16 -9.50
C ALA A 21 -27.67 60.64 -9.31
N ALA A 22 -28.72 60.09 -9.94
CA ALA A 22 -28.97 58.65 -9.91
C ALA A 22 -27.81 57.90 -10.58
N PRO A 23 -27.28 56.82 -9.97
CA PRO A 23 -26.23 56.02 -10.59
C PRO A 23 -26.80 55.32 -11.84
N ALA A 24 -26.12 55.50 -12.98
CA ALA A 24 -26.44 54.81 -14.21
C ALA A 24 -26.37 53.29 -13.96
N THR A 25 -27.52 52.61 -14.09
CA THR A 25 -27.59 51.16 -14.05
C THR A 25 -26.86 50.59 -15.27
N MET A 26 -25.61 50.16 -15.08
CA MET A 26 -24.91 49.32 -16.05
C MET A 26 -25.64 47.98 -16.10
N LYS A 27 -26.45 47.77 -17.16
CA LYS A 27 -26.95 46.43 -17.49
C LYS A 27 -25.77 45.60 -17.98
N LEU A 28 -25.32 44.65 -17.16
CA LEU A 28 -24.38 43.61 -17.56
C LEU A 28 -25.03 42.78 -18.68
N THR A 29 -24.42 42.76 -19.85
CA THR A 29 -24.80 41.85 -20.93
C THR A 29 -24.45 40.42 -20.51
N PRO A 30 -25.39 39.46 -20.62
CA PRO A 30 -25.08 38.05 -20.39
C PRO A 30 -24.02 37.61 -21.39
N GLN A 31 -22.84 37.25 -20.91
CA GLN A 31 -21.76 36.73 -21.74
C GLN A 31 -22.05 35.24 -21.97
N THR A 32 -22.77 34.92 -23.05
CA THR A 32 -23.07 33.53 -23.42
C THR A 32 -21.78 32.87 -23.92
N SER A 33 -21.22 31.96 -23.12
CA SER A 33 -20.05 31.17 -23.50
C SER A 33 -20.41 30.25 -24.67
N SER A 34 -19.64 30.29 -25.76
CA SER A 34 -19.83 29.49 -26.97
C SER A 34 -19.22 28.08 -26.89
N ALA A 35 -18.74 27.66 -25.72
CA ALA A 35 -18.17 26.34 -25.52
C ALA A 35 -19.29 25.30 -25.37
N LEU A 36 -19.21 24.20 -26.13
CA LEU A 36 -20.09 23.05 -25.95
C LEU A 36 -19.97 22.53 -24.51
N PRO A 37 -21.08 22.12 -23.87
CA PRO A 37 -21.05 21.67 -22.48
C PRO A 37 -20.22 20.40 -22.34
N ALA A 38 -19.53 20.26 -21.22
CA ALA A 38 -18.78 19.04 -20.91
C ALA A 38 -19.72 17.84 -20.77
N HIS A 39 -19.29 16.69 -21.29
CA HIS A 39 -19.97 15.42 -21.12
C HIS A 39 -19.83 14.94 -19.67
N LEU A 40 -20.96 14.80 -18.97
CA LEU A 40 -21.01 14.30 -17.60
C LEU A 40 -21.19 12.78 -17.59
N THR A 41 -20.31 12.06 -16.88
CA THR A 41 -20.39 10.60 -16.75
C THR A 41 -20.11 10.12 -15.33
N THR A 42 -20.75 9.04 -14.93
CA THR A 42 -20.46 8.32 -13.69
C THR A 42 -19.40 7.22 -13.88
N ARG A 43 -19.09 6.87 -15.14
CA ARG A 43 -18.10 5.85 -15.48
C ARG A 43 -17.13 6.41 -16.52
N ILE A 44 -15.96 6.80 -16.04
CA ILE A 44 -14.86 7.27 -16.88
C ILE A 44 -14.25 6.08 -17.64
N GLN A 45 -14.07 6.25 -18.95
CA GLN A 45 -13.31 5.32 -19.77
C GLN A 45 -11.86 5.79 -19.81
N TRP A 46 -10.92 4.90 -19.53
CA TRP A 46 -9.50 5.23 -19.43
C TRP A 46 -8.74 4.72 -20.67
N VAL A 47 -7.85 5.55 -21.21
CA VAL A 47 -6.78 5.10 -22.10
C VAL A 47 -5.59 4.64 -21.28
N ARG A 48 -5.26 5.41 -20.23
CA ARG A 48 -4.27 5.06 -19.21
C ARG A 48 -4.92 5.20 -17.85
N PHE A 49 -5.03 4.08 -17.13
CA PHE A 49 -5.61 4.07 -15.79
C PHE A 49 -4.62 4.67 -14.77
N PRO A 50 -5.08 5.47 -13.80
CA PRO A 50 -4.24 6.00 -12.72
C PRO A 50 -3.63 4.89 -11.87
N GLN A 51 -2.33 4.96 -11.64
CA GLN A 51 -1.57 4.00 -10.82
C GLN A 51 -1.02 4.69 -9.57
N PRO A 52 -1.80 4.82 -8.49
CA PRO A 52 -1.29 5.38 -7.24
C PRO A 52 -0.29 4.43 -6.59
N VAL A 53 0.85 4.97 -6.15
CA VAL A 53 1.89 4.21 -5.45
C VAL A 53 1.88 4.63 -3.98
N TYR A 54 1.57 3.69 -3.09
CA TYR A 54 1.51 3.88 -1.64
C TYR A 54 2.02 2.62 -0.93
N LYS A 55 2.33 2.73 0.37
CA LYS A 55 2.72 1.60 1.23
C LYS A 55 1.61 1.26 2.23
N ASP A 56 1.64 0.06 2.79
CA ASP A 56 0.70 -0.34 3.86
C ASP A 56 0.81 0.54 5.12
N GLU A 57 2.02 1.00 5.42
CA GLU A 57 2.30 1.96 6.49
C GLU A 57 1.46 3.25 6.32
N ASP A 58 1.24 3.69 5.08
CA ASP A 58 0.46 4.90 4.77
C ASP A 58 -1.03 4.72 5.06
N LEU A 59 -1.55 3.49 5.02
CA LEU A 59 -2.95 3.15 5.28
C LEU A 59 -3.32 3.17 6.77
N LYS A 60 -2.31 3.16 7.66
CA LYS A 60 -2.47 3.10 9.12
C LYS A 60 -3.29 1.88 9.56
N GLY A 61 -3.04 0.73 8.96
CA GLY A 61 -3.60 -0.56 9.37
C GLY A 61 -5.07 -0.79 9.01
N GLN A 62 -5.64 -0.01 8.09
CA GLN A 62 -6.98 -0.25 7.57
C GLN A 62 -7.11 0.13 6.09
N ASP A 63 -7.94 -0.60 5.36
CA ASP A 63 -8.33 -0.23 3.99
C ASP A 63 -8.96 1.16 3.95
N ARG A 64 -8.73 1.87 2.84
CA ARG A 64 -9.20 3.23 2.62
C ARG A 64 -9.91 3.36 1.29
N HIS A 65 -10.87 4.27 1.24
CA HIS A 65 -11.61 4.58 0.01
C HIS A 65 -11.63 6.09 -0.22
N ALA A 66 -11.66 6.49 -1.49
CA ALA A 66 -11.80 7.88 -1.88
C ALA A 66 -12.60 7.98 -3.18
N ILE A 67 -13.31 9.10 -3.35
CA ILE A 67 -13.98 9.44 -4.61
C ILE A 67 -13.37 10.72 -5.15
N ILE A 68 -12.93 10.68 -6.40
CA ILE A 68 -12.27 11.80 -7.07
C ILE A 68 -13.13 12.25 -8.23
N ARG A 69 -13.42 13.55 -8.28
CA ARG A 69 -14.01 14.22 -9.43
C ARG A 69 -12.92 14.64 -10.40
N ILE A 70 -13.04 14.22 -11.65
CA ILE A 70 -12.04 14.34 -12.70
C ILE A 70 -12.57 15.22 -13.81
N TYR A 71 -11.73 16.11 -14.32
CA TYR A 71 -11.99 16.98 -15.45
C TYR A 71 -10.93 16.70 -16.51
N ALA A 72 -11.37 16.26 -17.68
CA ALA A 72 -10.52 16.03 -18.83
C ALA A 72 -10.94 16.95 -19.98
N ASP A 73 -9.96 17.43 -20.74
CA ASP A 73 -10.19 18.22 -21.95
C ASP A 73 -10.66 17.35 -23.13
N GLU A 74 -10.85 17.98 -24.29
CA GLU A 74 -11.31 17.32 -25.53
C GLU A 74 -10.32 16.24 -26.02
N THR A 75 -9.05 16.31 -25.60
CA THR A 75 -8.03 15.30 -25.94
C THR A 75 -8.04 14.13 -24.94
N GLY A 76 -8.79 14.24 -23.85
CA GLY A 76 -8.83 13.29 -22.76
C GLY A 76 -7.72 13.48 -21.71
N LYS A 77 -6.95 14.58 -21.78
CA LYS A 77 -5.93 14.89 -20.79
C LYS A 77 -6.60 15.44 -19.54
N VAL A 78 -6.24 14.92 -18.37
CA VAL A 78 -6.78 15.42 -17.09
C VAL A 78 -6.16 16.76 -16.77
N ASN A 79 -6.97 17.82 -16.72
CA ASN A 79 -6.52 19.18 -16.40
C ASN A 79 -6.82 19.58 -14.96
N LYS A 80 -7.79 18.91 -14.30
CA LYS A 80 -8.15 19.12 -12.92
C LYS A 80 -8.67 17.83 -12.29
N ALA A 81 -8.33 17.62 -11.03
CA ALA A 81 -8.88 16.58 -10.18
C ALA A 81 -9.20 17.18 -8.81
N ALA A 82 -10.28 16.73 -8.18
CA ALA A 82 -10.69 17.21 -6.86
C ALA A 82 -11.25 16.05 -6.02
N ILE A 83 -10.86 16.00 -4.76
CA ILE A 83 -11.41 15.04 -3.80
C ILE A 83 -12.88 15.39 -3.54
N GLN A 84 -13.75 14.39 -3.62
CA GLN A 84 -15.15 14.45 -3.20
C GLN A 84 -15.36 13.70 -1.89
N GLU A 85 -14.75 12.52 -1.78
CA GLU A 85 -14.61 11.79 -0.52
C GLU A 85 -13.14 11.47 -0.29
N SER A 86 -12.64 11.83 0.89
CA SER A 86 -11.25 11.66 1.31
C SER A 86 -11.03 10.26 1.90
N THR A 87 -9.81 9.75 1.77
CA THR A 87 -9.32 8.56 2.50
C THR A 87 -9.24 8.79 4.03
N GLY A 88 -9.37 10.03 4.47
CA GLY A 88 -9.09 10.48 5.83
C GLY A 88 -7.60 10.71 6.11
N ILE A 89 -6.72 10.55 5.11
CA ILE A 89 -5.29 10.79 5.20
C ILE A 89 -4.85 11.67 4.03
N LYS A 90 -4.38 12.88 4.34
CA LYS A 90 -4.01 13.86 3.32
C LYS A 90 -2.96 13.34 2.32
N THR A 91 -1.94 12.62 2.81
CA THR A 91 -0.87 12.11 1.95
C THR A 91 -1.39 11.11 0.91
N LEU A 92 -2.33 10.25 1.28
CA LEU A 92 -2.98 9.31 0.36
C LEU A 92 -3.85 10.04 -0.67
N ASP A 93 -4.59 11.07 -0.24
CA ASP A 93 -5.38 11.90 -1.15
C ASP A 93 -4.48 12.60 -2.19
N ASP A 94 -3.34 13.15 -1.75
CA ASP A 94 -2.37 13.79 -2.65
C ASP A 94 -1.78 12.78 -3.66
N ILE A 95 -1.47 11.56 -3.23
CA ILE A 95 -0.99 10.46 -4.10
C ILE A 95 -2.02 10.14 -5.18
N LEU A 96 -3.29 10.00 -4.80
CA LEU A 96 -4.36 9.70 -5.74
C LEU A 96 -4.58 10.85 -6.74
N LEU A 97 -4.58 12.10 -6.28
CA LEU A 97 -4.70 13.26 -7.15
C LEU A 97 -3.57 13.31 -8.18
N ASN A 98 -2.33 13.04 -7.75
CA ASN A 98 -1.17 13.01 -8.65
C ASN A 98 -1.29 11.87 -9.68
N ALA A 99 -1.66 10.66 -9.24
CA ALA A 99 -1.87 9.52 -10.13
C ALA A 99 -2.96 9.79 -11.18
N VAL A 100 -4.04 10.45 -10.77
CA VAL A 100 -5.15 10.86 -11.65
C VAL A 100 -4.72 11.94 -12.65
N GLN A 101 -3.89 12.91 -12.24
CA GLN A 101 -3.37 13.94 -13.14
C GLN A 101 -2.44 13.36 -14.22
N GLN A 102 -1.76 12.25 -13.94
CA GLN A 102 -0.89 11.55 -14.90
C GLN A 102 -1.62 10.54 -15.80
N ALA A 103 -2.90 10.29 -15.51
CA ALA A 103 -3.74 9.38 -16.26
C ALA A 103 -4.32 10.04 -17.53
N GLN A 104 -4.91 9.22 -18.40
CA GLN A 104 -5.52 9.68 -19.66
C GLN A 104 -6.91 9.09 -19.81
N VAL A 105 -7.90 9.95 -19.97
CA VAL A 105 -9.30 9.61 -20.24
C VAL A 105 -9.48 9.39 -21.74
N LYS A 106 -10.38 8.50 -22.13
CA LYS A 106 -10.82 8.36 -23.51
C LYS A 106 -11.74 9.52 -23.87
N ALA A 107 -11.35 10.31 -24.86
CA ALA A 107 -12.15 11.44 -25.34
C ALA A 107 -13.57 10.99 -25.73
N TYR A 108 -14.57 11.77 -25.37
CA TYR A 108 -15.95 11.57 -25.79
C TYR A 108 -16.20 12.35 -27.07
N ILE A 109 -16.71 11.67 -28.10
CA ILE A 109 -16.99 12.26 -29.41
C ILE A 109 -18.50 12.23 -29.63
N GLU A 110 -19.07 13.40 -29.92
CA GLU A 110 -20.47 13.57 -30.26
C GLU A 110 -20.56 14.43 -31.52
N ASN A 111 -21.26 13.95 -32.56
CA ASN A 111 -21.37 14.63 -33.86
C ASN A 111 -20.00 15.05 -34.42
N ASP A 112 -19.04 14.12 -34.45
CA ASP A 112 -17.65 14.32 -34.90
C ASP A 112 -16.85 15.40 -34.13
N THR A 113 -17.39 15.89 -33.01
CA THR A 113 -16.75 16.88 -32.15
C THR A 113 -16.35 16.25 -30.82
N ALA A 114 -15.09 16.40 -30.43
CA ALA A 114 -14.62 15.96 -29.13
C ALA A 114 -15.06 16.95 -28.04
N LEU A 115 -15.63 16.42 -26.96
CA LEU A 115 -16.12 17.20 -25.82
C LEU A 115 -15.25 16.95 -24.57
N PRO A 116 -15.08 17.96 -23.70
CA PRO A 116 -14.44 17.74 -22.41
C PRO A 116 -15.31 16.80 -21.56
N VAL A 117 -14.68 16.00 -20.71
CA VAL A 117 -15.34 14.99 -19.88
C VAL A 117 -15.22 15.34 -18.42
N ILE A 118 -16.33 15.28 -17.68
CA ILE A 118 -16.33 15.38 -16.22
C ILE A 118 -16.95 14.11 -15.65
N GLY A 119 -16.24 13.46 -14.74
CA GLY A 119 -16.77 12.28 -14.08
C GLY A 119 -16.23 12.02 -12.70
N TYR A 120 -16.69 10.92 -12.12
CA TYR A 120 -16.29 10.48 -10.78
C TYR A 120 -15.62 9.11 -10.87
N GLN A 121 -14.57 8.91 -10.10
CA GLN A 121 -13.89 7.63 -9.94
C GLN A 121 -13.74 7.31 -8.47
N ALA A 122 -14.24 6.13 -8.06
CA ALA A 122 -13.98 5.57 -6.76
C ALA A 122 -12.66 4.79 -6.77
N PHE A 123 -11.84 5.00 -5.74
CA PHE A 123 -10.59 4.30 -5.49
C PHE A 123 -10.70 3.50 -4.19
N SER A 124 -10.17 2.29 -4.22
CA SER A 124 -10.02 1.43 -3.04
C SER A 124 -8.53 1.17 -2.87
N LEU A 125 -7.97 1.64 -1.75
CA LEU A 125 -6.61 1.39 -1.34
C LEU A 125 -6.68 0.31 -0.29
N LYS A 126 -6.17 -0.87 -0.64
CA LYS A 126 -6.19 -2.03 0.24
C LYS A 126 -4.81 -2.25 0.82
N LEU A 127 -4.78 -2.73 2.04
CA LEU A 127 -3.58 -3.37 2.59
C LEU A 127 -3.22 -4.53 1.68
N ASP A 128 -1.94 -4.66 1.37
CA ASP A 128 -1.49 -5.78 0.58
C ASP A 128 -1.42 -7.04 1.46
N ASP A 129 -2.49 -7.84 1.44
CA ASP A 129 -2.49 -9.18 2.03
C ASP A 129 -1.44 -10.11 1.37
N ASN A 130 -0.84 -9.70 0.25
CA ASN A 130 0.12 -10.48 -0.55
C ASN A 130 1.57 -10.00 -0.42
N ALA A 131 1.88 -9.00 0.42
CA ALA A 131 3.28 -8.71 0.76
C ALA A 131 3.97 -9.93 1.40
N ASP A 132 3.18 -10.90 1.89
CA ASP A 132 3.60 -12.19 2.43
C ASP A 132 3.63 -13.34 1.39
N GLN A 133 3.19 -13.15 0.14
CA GLN A 133 3.18 -14.21 -0.89
C GLN A 133 4.57 -14.51 -1.48
N ASP A 134 5.51 -13.57 -1.41
CA ASP A 134 6.90 -13.79 -1.86
C ASP A 134 7.82 -14.22 -0.71
N CYS A 135 7.29 -14.32 0.52
CA CYS A 135 8.07 -14.67 1.69
C CYS A 135 8.29 -16.19 1.78
N LEU A 136 9.42 -16.64 1.24
CA LEU A 136 9.86 -18.03 1.22
C LEU A 136 10.97 -18.28 2.24
N TYR A 137 10.72 -19.23 3.15
CA TYR A 137 11.74 -19.72 4.07
C TYR A 137 12.49 -20.92 3.46
N ASN A 138 13.79 -20.74 3.29
CA ASN A 138 14.71 -21.79 2.85
C ASN A 138 15.27 -22.60 4.02
N PHE A 139 15.88 -23.76 3.74
CA PHE A 139 16.56 -24.54 4.77
C PHE A 139 17.77 -23.79 5.35
N ASN A 140 17.64 -23.33 6.59
CA ASN A 140 18.65 -22.52 7.27
C ASN A 140 18.90 -22.96 8.73
N SER A 141 19.19 -24.24 8.94
CA SER A 141 19.44 -24.79 10.28
C SER A 141 20.71 -24.23 10.93
N GLU A 142 20.82 -24.38 12.25
CA GLU A 142 22.00 -23.96 13.02
C GLU A 142 23.28 -24.66 12.52
N ASN A 143 23.23 -25.97 12.27
CA ASN A 143 24.39 -26.70 11.75
C ASN A 143 24.74 -26.27 10.32
N TRP A 144 23.74 -26.04 9.46
CA TRP A 144 23.95 -25.57 8.09
C TRP A 144 24.60 -24.18 8.07
N ARG A 145 24.09 -23.23 8.85
CA ARG A 145 24.67 -21.88 8.99
C ARG A 145 26.09 -21.92 9.50
N ALA A 146 26.35 -22.73 10.53
CA ALA A 146 27.70 -22.90 11.07
C ALA A 146 28.65 -23.48 10.00
N GLN A 147 28.20 -24.44 9.21
CA GLN A 147 28.95 -25.01 8.09
C GLN A 147 29.29 -23.94 7.04
N GLN A 148 28.33 -23.10 6.63
CA GLN A 148 28.55 -22.01 5.66
C GLN A 148 29.54 -20.96 6.17
N GLN A 149 29.61 -20.77 7.49
CA GLN A 149 30.56 -19.85 8.15
C GLN A 149 31.94 -20.48 8.40
N ASN A 150 32.27 -21.63 7.80
CA ASN A 150 33.52 -22.38 8.01
C ASN A 150 33.79 -22.74 9.49
N LYS A 151 32.74 -22.84 10.32
CA LYS A 151 32.87 -23.26 11.72
C LYS A 151 32.96 -24.78 11.81
N LYS A 152 33.61 -25.27 12.88
CA LYS A 152 33.68 -26.70 13.18
C LYS A 152 32.29 -27.22 13.55
N VAL A 153 31.75 -28.11 12.73
CA VAL A 153 30.43 -28.72 12.91
C VAL A 153 30.54 -30.22 13.23
N PRO A 154 29.57 -30.81 13.97
CA PRO A 154 29.54 -32.24 14.27
C PRO A 154 29.38 -33.12 13.02
N PHE A 155 28.73 -32.61 11.99
CA PHE A 155 28.56 -33.23 10.68
C PHE A 155 28.33 -32.14 9.63
N GLN A 156 28.56 -32.46 8.36
CA GLN A 156 28.36 -31.57 7.22
C GLN A 156 27.25 -32.10 6.33
N TYR A 157 26.35 -31.24 5.90
CA TYR A 157 25.44 -31.51 4.79
C TYR A 157 26.21 -31.44 3.47
N LEU A 158 26.11 -32.45 2.62
CA LEU A 158 26.78 -32.46 1.31
C LEU A 158 26.11 -31.52 0.31
N ASN A 159 24.79 -31.36 0.44
CA ASN A 159 23.96 -30.48 -0.35
C ASN A 159 22.88 -29.85 0.55
N GLN A 160 22.41 -28.66 0.20
CA GLN A 160 21.35 -27.99 0.96
C GLN A 160 20.04 -28.80 0.86
N PRO A 161 19.40 -29.14 1.98
CA PRO A 161 18.05 -29.69 1.97
C PRO A 161 17.09 -28.76 1.25
N GLN A 162 16.29 -29.31 0.35
CA GLN A 162 15.28 -28.56 -0.38
C GLN A 162 14.07 -28.36 0.55
N LEU A 163 13.85 -27.13 0.97
CA LEU A 163 12.77 -26.74 1.87
C LEU A 163 12.26 -25.38 1.41
N GLU A 164 10.98 -25.33 1.08
CA GLU A 164 10.27 -24.11 0.70
C GLU A 164 9.03 -24.03 1.58
N ILE A 165 8.95 -22.99 2.41
CA ILE A 165 7.87 -22.77 3.35
C ILE A 165 7.37 -21.34 3.20
N ASN A 166 6.06 -21.17 3.10
CA ASN A 166 5.43 -19.85 3.07
C ASN A 166 5.14 -19.35 4.48
N ARG A 167 5.12 -18.03 4.67
CA ARG A 167 4.78 -17.40 5.95
C ARG A 167 3.45 -17.85 6.55
N ASP A 168 2.44 -18.08 5.72
CA ASP A 168 1.13 -18.57 6.15
C ASP A 168 1.19 -19.92 6.88
N GLN A 169 2.22 -20.73 6.60
CA GLN A 169 2.43 -22.03 7.22
C GLN A 169 2.99 -21.90 8.65
N LEU A 170 3.54 -20.73 9.01
CA LEU A 170 3.94 -20.38 10.37
C LEU A 170 2.76 -19.97 11.26
N LYS A 171 1.58 -19.70 10.66
CA LYS A 171 0.35 -19.30 11.35
C LYS A 171 0.52 -18.07 12.26
N GLY A 172 1.34 -17.11 11.83
CA GLY A 172 1.54 -15.83 12.53
C GLY A 172 2.42 -15.88 13.79
N TYR A 173 3.21 -16.94 13.96
CA TYR A 173 4.16 -17.04 15.09
C TYR A 173 5.53 -17.50 14.61
N ASP A 174 6.59 -17.07 15.30
CA ASP A 174 7.91 -17.66 15.16
C ASP A 174 7.88 -19.14 15.55
N ARG A 175 8.52 -19.98 14.73
CA ARG A 175 8.54 -21.43 14.90
C ARG A 175 9.96 -21.92 15.02
N SER A 176 10.17 -22.96 15.81
CA SER A 176 11.44 -23.68 15.84
C SER A 176 11.21 -25.17 15.87
N ILE A 177 12.11 -25.91 15.22
CA ILE A 177 12.06 -27.37 15.15
C ILE A 177 13.42 -27.91 15.55
N LYS A 178 13.45 -28.74 16.60
CA LYS A 178 14.61 -29.55 16.95
C LYS A 178 14.39 -30.96 16.44
N PHE A 179 15.34 -31.49 15.70
CA PHE A 179 15.25 -32.83 15.13
C PHE A 179 16.55 -33.60 15.27
N SER A 180 16.43 -34.92 15.11
CA SER A 180 17.55 -35.85 15.18
C SER A 180 17.41 -36.94 14.14
N PHE A 181 18.53 -37.46 13.68
CA PHE A 181 18.51 -38.49 12.66
C PHE A 181 19.72 -39.42 12.77
N LYS A 182 19.61 -40.58 12.10
CA LYS A 182 20.70 -41.55 11.95
C LYS A 182 21.10 -41.67 10.50
N SER A 183 22.39 -41.76 10.21
CA SER A 183 22.91 -42.02 8.88
C SER A 183 23.62 -43.37 8.75
N ASN A 184 23.77 -43.86 7.52
CA ASN A 184 24.56 -45.06 7.19
C ASN A 184 26.02 -44.69 6.83
N LYS A 185 26.84 -45.70 6.50
CA LYS A 185 28.28 -45.53 6.19
C LYS A 185 28.52 -44.59 5.00
N GLN A 186 27.54 -44.54 4.11
CA GLN A 186 27.52 -43.72 2.91
C GLN A 186 26.97 -42.31 3.15
N GLY A 187 26.55 -41.97 4.37
CA GLY A 187 25.98 -40.66 4.70
C GLY A 187 24.49 -40.51 4.45
N ASN A 188 23.79 -41.54 3.93
CA ASN A 188 22.34 -41.50 3.70
C ASN A 188 21.58 -41.50 5.02
N ILE A 189 20.57 -40.65 5.14
CA ILE A 189 19.73 -40.51 6.33
C ILE A 189 18.64 -41.59 6.32
N LYS A 190 18.48 -42.32 7.42
CA LYS A 190 17.50 -43.43 7.52
C LYS A 190 16.15 -43.02 8.11
N LYS A 191 16.17 -42.21 9.16
CA LYS A 191 14.97 -41.78 9.89
C LYS A 191 15.26 -40.47 10.60
N VAL A 192 14.47 -39.46 10.29
CA VAL A 192 14.41 -38.20 11.01
C VAL A 192 13.35 -38.30 12.10
N LYS A 193 13.64 -37.75 13.27
CA LYS A 193 12.75 -37.68 14.43
C LYS A 193 12.70 -36.26 14.94
N ILE A 194 11.49 -35.70 15.05
CA ILE A 194 11.25 -34.43 15.72
C ILE A 194 11.40 -34.64 17.23
N GLN A 195 12.25 -33.83 17.85
CA GLN A 195 12.46 -33.78 19.31
C GLN A 195 11.60 -32.68 19.93
N GLN A 196 11.46 -31.57 19.23
CA GLN A 196 10.59 -30.45 19.56
C GLN A 196 9.97 -29.97 18.25
N GLY A 197 8.66 -30.08 18.12
CA GLY A 197 7.93 -29.64 16.92
C GLY A 197 7.67 -28.14 16.94
N SER A 198 7.35 -27.61 15.77
CA SER A 198 6.98 -26.21 15.57
C SER A 198 5.60 -25.86 16.16
N GLY A 199 4.76 -26.87 16.41
CA GLY A 199 3.34 -26.68 16.69
C GLY A 199 2.46 -26.71 15.44
N THR A 200 3.03 -26.90 14.25
CA THR A 200 2.27 -27.22 13.03
C THR A 200 2.80 -28.51 12.39
N TYR A 201 1.92 -29.50 12.24
CA TYR A 201 2.31 -30.81 11.72
C TYR A 201 2.87 -30.72 10.29
N ALA A 202 2.29 -29.85 9.45
CA ALA A 202 2.74 -29.67 8.07
C ALA A 202 4.20 -29.17 7.98
N LEU A 203 4.58 -28.20 8.81
CA LEU A 203 5.94 -27.67 8.85
C LEU A 203 6.94 -28.72 9.35
N ASP A 204 6.56 -29.47 10.39
CA ASP A 204 7.36 -30.58 10.91
C ASP A 204 7.59 -31.66 9.85
N GLN A 205 6.57 -32.01 9.07
CA GLN A 205 6.70 -32.97 7.96
C GLN A 205 7.58 -32.45 6.84
N ALA A 206 7.46 -31.18 6.46
CA ALA A 206 8.28 -30.59 5.42
C ALA A 206 9.78 -30.65 5.79
N VAL A 207 10.14 -30.33 7.04
CA VAL A 207 11.52 -30.47 7.53
C VAL A 207 11.98 -31.94 7.53
N ILE A 208 11.12 -32.88 7.94
CA ILE A 208 11.42 -34.32 7.88
C ILE A 208 11.75 -34.74 6.44
N GLN A 209 10.92 -34.35 5.46
CA GLN A 209 11.10 -34.71 4.06
C GLN A 209 12.38 -34.11 3.49
N ALA A 210 12.59 -32.80 3.68
CA ALA A 210 13.78 -32.09 3.23
C ALA A 210 15.07 -32.76 3.74
N VAL A 211 15.13 -33.05 5.04
CA VAL A 211 16.31 -33.66 5.67
C VAL A 211 16.46 -35.14 5.30
N SER A 212 15.38 -35.87 5.01
CA SER A 212 15.47 -37.30 4.68
C SER A 212 16.07 -37.56 3.31
N GLN A 213 16.04 -36.57 2.41
CA GLN A 213 16.48 -36.70 1.02
C GLN A 213 17.95 -36.34 0.78
N VAL A 214 18.67 -35.84 1.81
CA VAL A 214 20.07 -35.41 1.67
C VAL A 214 21.06 -36.43 2.24
N GLN A 215 22.33 -36.21 1.91
CA GLN A 215 23.46 -36.94 2.46
C GLN A 215 24.29 -36.06 3.38
N ILE A 216 24.92 -36.70 4.38
CA ILE A 216 25.82 -36.03 5.31
C ILE A 216 27.19 -36.69 5.38
N SER A 217 28.22 -35.89 5.64
CA SER A 217 29.56 -36.35 6.00
C SER A 217 29.80 -36.12 7.50
N ALA A 218 30.35 -37.12 8.18
CA ALA A 218 30.66 -37.03 9.61
C ALA A 218 32.02 -37.66 9.92
N PRO A 219 32.76 -37.16 10.94
CA PRO A 219 34.07 -37.68 11.30
C PRO A 219 34.04 -39.18 11.66
N ARG A 220 34.96 -39.96 11.07
CA ARG A 220 35.01 -41.43 11.20
C ARG A 220 35.28 -41.94 12.63
N LYS A 221 35.72 -41.08 13.55
CA LYS A 221 35.97 -41.44 14.97
C LYS A 221 34.74 -42.01 15.69
N PHE A 222 33.53 -41.64 15.26
CA PHE A 222 32.26 -42.05 15.88
C PHE A 222 31.69 -43.38 15.37
N TRP A 223 32.33 -44.02 14.37
CA TRP A 223 31.80 -45.18 13.66
C TRP A 223 32.04 -46.55 14.31
N ILE A 224 32.95 -46.64 15.27
CA ILE A 224 33.47 -47.93 15.75
C ILE A 224 32.52 -48.56 16.79
N TYR A 225 31.71 -47.79 17.52
CA TYR A 225 30.94 -48.33 18.66
C TYR A 225 29.44 -47.95 18.73
N LYS A 226 28.94 -46.99 17.95
CA LYS A 226 27.50 -46.60 17.99
C LYS A 226 27.00 -46.16 16.61
N LYS A 227 25.72 -46.42 16.31
CA LYS A 227 25.03 -45.85 15.14
C LYS A 227 25.12 -44.32 15.25
N SER A 228 25.69 -43.67 14.24
CA SER A 228 25.87 -42.21 14.22
C SER A 228 24.52 -41.51 14.36
N HIS A 229 24.37 -40.75 15.45
CA HIS A 229 23.13 -40.07 15.83
C HIS A 229 23.42 -38.58 15.90
N PHE A 230 22.77 -37.82 15.03
CA PHE A 230 22.97 -36.38 14.88
C PHE A 230 21.75 -35.62 15.34
N LYS A 231 21.97 -34.37 15.74
CA LYS A 231 20.93 -33.43 16.16
C LYS A 231 21.17 -32.12 15.44
N ASP A 232 20.09 -31.44 15.10
CA ASP A 232 20.11 -30.11 14.51
C ASP A 232 18.81 -29.37 14.85
N GLN A 233 18.82 -28.06 14.64
CA GLN A 233 17.71 -27.17 14.95
C GLN A 233 17.54 -26.12 13.85
N ILE A 234 16.30 -25.85 13.48
CA ILE A 234 15.95 -24.80 12.52
C ILE A 234 14.95 -23.84 13.18
N HIS A 235 15.07 -22.56 12.85
CA HIS A 235 14.21 -21.48 13.32
C HIS A 235 13.59 -20.81 12.10
N PHE A 236 12.30 -20.50 12.19
CA PHE A 236 11.54 -19.75 11.21
C PHE A 236 11.00 -18.52 11.94
N LYS A 237 11.64 -17.37 11.74
CA LYS A 237 11.18 -16.11 12.31
C LYS A 237 10.40 -15.33 11.27
N LEU A 238 9.30 -14.70 11.67
CA LEU A 238 8.45 -13.92 10.76
C LEU A 238 9.23 -12.82 10.04
N GLU A 239 10.24 -12.26 10.69
CA GLU A 239 11.09 -11.16 10.20
C GLU A 239 12.28 -11.60 9.34
N GLU A 240 12.66 -12.89 9.33
CA GLU A 240 13.87 -13.39 8.65
C GLU A 240 13.60 -13.94 7.24
N CYS A 241 12.48 -13.55 6.65
CA CYS A 241 12.10 -14.01 5.32
C CYS A 241 12.92 -13.35 4.21
N GLN A 242 13.21 -14.08 3.14
CA GLN A 242 14.01 -13.63 2.00
C GLN A 242 13.15 -13.49 0.75
#